data_AF-A0A0X1RY20-F1
#
_entry.id   AF-A0A0X1RY20-F1
#
_cell.length_a   1.000
_cell.length_b   1.000
_cell.length_c   1.000
_cell.angle_alpha   90.00
_cell.angle_beta   90.00
_cell.angle_gamma   90.00
#
_symmetry.space_group_name_H-M   'P 1'
#
loop_
_entity.id
_entity.type
_entity.pdbx_description
1 polymer ?
#
loop_
_entity_poly.entity_id
_entity_poly.type
_entity_poly.pdbx_seq_one_letter_code
_entity_poly.pdbx_strand_id
1 'polypeptide(L)'
;MGRYYSINFGLGNAFEGLFEDIGEAKSYAEENVELNRQHIKIRDDEGKLLSTSHWNGVAPTADEDVLVDFGKHGYYSNWMDV
;
A
#
# COMPACT_ATOMS: atom_id res chain seq x y z
N MET A 1 0.29 -16.93 15.54
CA MET A 1 0.99 -17.58 14.41
C MET A 1 0.82 -16.63 13.25
N GLY A 2 1.91 -16.05 12.73
CA GLY A 2 1.82 -15.06 11.65
C GLY A 2 1.37 -15.68 10.34
N ARG A 3 0.95 -14.83 9.41
CA ARG A 3 0.59 -15.16 8.03
C ARG A 3 1.59 -14.53 7.08
N TYR A 4 1.81 -15.17 5.95
CA TYR A 4 2.64 -14.61 4.90
C TYR A 4 1.85 -13.60 4.07
N TYR A 5 2.46 -12.45 3.82
CA TYR A 5 1.92 -11.43 2.95
C TYR A 5 2.97 -10.98 1.94
N SER A 6 2.49 -10.64 0.74
CA SER A 6 3.28 -10.02 -0.33
C SER A 6 2.86 -8.56 -0.50
N ILE A 7 3.78 -7.63 -0.30
CA ILE A 7 3.59 -6.18 -0.42
C ILE A 7 4.30 -5.69 -1.67
N ASN A 8 3.53 -5.30 -2.68
CA ASN A 8 4.04 -4.83 -3.96
C ASN A 8 3.92 -3.31 -4.06
N PHE A 9 5.07 -2.62 -4.07
CA PHE A 9 5.17 -1.17 -4.23
C PHE A 9 5.24 -0.72 -5.70
N GLY A 10 5.15 -1.64 -6.66
CA GLY A 10 5.30 -1.36 -8.09
C GLY A 10 6.74 -1.18 -8.58
N LEU A 11 7.73 -1.57 -7.77
CA LEU A 11 9.18 -1.44 -8.07
C LEU A 11 9.79 -2.69 -8.73
N GLY A 12 8.97 -3.52 -9.37
CA GLY A 12 9.39 -4.75 -10.04
C GLY A 12 9.50 -5.98 -9.14
N ASN A 13 9.82 -5.80 -7.85
CA ASN A 13 9.78 -6.86 -6.83
C ASN A 13 8.77 -6.53 -5.72
N ALA A 14 8.15 -7.56 -5.16
CA ALA A 14 7.36 -7.43 -3.94
C ALA A 14 8.22 -7.80 -2.73
N PHE A 15 7.94 -7.15 -1.60
CA PHE A 15 8.42 -7.62 -0.30
C PHE A 15 7.56 -8.78 0.16
N GLU A 16 8.17 -9.86 0.63
CA GLU A 16 7.47 -11.00 1.20
C GLU A 16 7.90 -11.17 2.65
N GLY A 17 6.94 -11.26 3.56
CA GLY A 17 7.22 -11.31 4.99
C GLY A 17 6.13 -12.01 5.79
N LEU A 18 6.50 -12.44 6.99
CA LEU A 18 5.56 -12.96 7.98
C LEU A 18 5.08 -11.80 8.86
N PHE A 19 3.76 -11.62 8.95
CA PHE A 19 3.12 -10.59 9.75
C PHE A 19 2.04 -11.23 10.63
N GLU A 20 1.68 -10.62 11.75
CA GLU A 20 0.60 -11.06 12.62
C GLU A 20 -0.75 -11.03 11.90
N ASP A 21 -1.01 -9.94 11.16
CA ASP A 21 -2.20 -9.74 10.36
C ASP A 21 -1.97 -8.74 9.20
N ILE A 22 -3.03 -8.43 8.47
CA ILE A 22 -2.98 -7.48 7.36
C ILE A 22 -2.70 -6.04 7.82
N GLY A 23 -3.08 -5.68 9.05
CA GLY A 23 -2.83 -4.35 9.62
C GLY A 23 -1.35 -4.10 9.84
N GLU A 24 -0.61 -5.09 10.30
CA GLU A 24 0.85 -5.00 10.41
C GLU A 24 1.51 -4.92 9.03
N ALA A 25 1.03 -5.69 8.04
CA ALA A 25 1.51 -5.58 6.66
C ALA A 25 1.22 -4.20 6.04
N LYS A 26 0.07 -3.59 6.33
CA LYS A 26 -0.28 -2.21 5.93
C LYS A 26 0.65 -1.19 6.57
N SER A 27 0.88 -1.32 7.89
CA SER A 27 1.79 -0.43 8.64
C SER A 27 3.20 -0.48 8.07
N TYR A 28 3.72 -1.68 7.77
CA TYR A 28 5.01 -1.83 7.10
C TYR A 28 5.03 -1.14 5.73
N ALA A 29 3.95 -1.26 4.95
CA ALA A 29 3.86 -0.60 3.65
C ALA A 29 3.84 0.93 3.78
N GLU A 30 3.16 1.48 4.79
CA GLU A 30 3.12 2.91 5.08
C GLU A 30 4.49 3.46 5.51
N GLU A 31 5.26 2.71 6.29
CA GLU A 31 6.60 3.12 6.73
C GLU A 31 7.64 3.06 5.60
N ASN A 32 7.41 2.23 4.58
CA ASN A 32 8.36 1.98 3.49
C ASN A 32 7.90 2.54 2.14
N VAL A 33 6.81 3.31 2.11
CA VAL A 33 6.31 3.91 0.87
C VAL A 33 7.23 5.04 0.39
N GLU A 34 7.59 4.96 -0.89
CA GLU A 34 8.33 5.99 -1.59
C GLU A 34 7.55 6.48 -2.80
N LEU A 35 7.88 7.68 -3.29
CA LEU A 35 7.28 8.23 -4.49
C LEU A 35 7.72 7.44 -5.74
N ASN A 36 6.93 6.45 -6.14
CA ASN A 36 7.18 5.63 -7.34
C ASN A 36 6.04 5.67 -8.37
N ARG A 37 4.93 6.34 -8.05
CA ARG A 37 3.76 6.55 -8.92
C ARG A 37 3.04 5.26 -9.35
N GLN A 38 3.18 4.19 -8.57
CA GLN A 38 2.50 2.91 -8.76
C GLN A 38 1.60 2.62 -7.57
N HIS A 39 0.53 1.85 -7.77
CA HIS A 39 -0.34 1.41 -6.68
C HIS A 39 0.38 0.42 -5.75
N ILE A 40 0.10 0.52 -4.46
CA ILE A 40 0.60 -0.43 -3.46
C ILE A 40 -0.44 -1.53 -3.31
N LYS A 41 -0.03 -2.79 -3.40
CA LYS A 41 -0.93 -3.94 -3.32
C LYS A 41 -0.44 -4.94 -2.28
N ILE A 42 -1.35 -5.37 -1.41
CA ILE A 42 -1.09 -6.43 -0.42
C ILE A 42 -1.85 -7.69 -0.84
N ARG A 43 -1.14 -8.82 -0.86
CA ARG A 43 -1.69 -10.14 -1.14
C ARG A 43 -1.40 -11.12 0.00
N ASP A 44 -2.23 -12.14 0.14
CA ASP A 44 -1.91 -13.31 0.97
C ASP A 44 -0.90 -14.25 0.27
N ASP A 45 -0.59 -15.35 0.95
CA ASP A 45 0.32 -16.41 0.51
C ASP A 45 -0.18 -17.21 -0.70
N GLU A 46 -1.49 -17.16 -0.98
CA GLU A 46 -2.09 -17.73 -2.19
C GLU A 46 -2.08 -16.73 -3.36
N GLY A 47 -1.58 -15.51 -3.14
CA GLY A 47 -1.52 -14.44 -4.14
C GLY A 47 -2.86 -13.72 -4.34
N LYS A 48 -3.86 -13.95 -3.48
CA LYS A 48 -5.13 -13.24 -3.52
C LYS A 48 -4.92 -11.80 -3.07
N LEU A 49 -5.47 -10.86 -3.83
CA LEU A 49 -5.46 -9.44 -3.47
C LEU A 49 -6.36 -9.22 -2.24
N LEU A 50 -5.79 -8.62 -1.20
CA LEU A 50 -6.51 -8.29 0.02
C LEU A 50 -6.78 -6.80 0.14
N SER A 51 -5.81 -5.96 -0.28
CA SER A 51 -5.93 -4.52 -0.14
C SER A 51 -5.08 -3.78 -1.16
N THR A 52 -5.53 -2.60 -1.57
CA THR A 52 -4.79 -1.70 -2.47
C THR A 52 -4.84 -0.27 -1.93
N SER A 53 -3.70 0.42 -1.97
CA SER A 53 -3.63 1.87 -1.85
C SER A 53 -3.31 2.46 -3.23
N HIS A 54 -4.15 3.38 -3.70
CA HIS A 54 -4.03 3.94 -5.04
C HIS A 54 -3.15 5.18 -5.04
N TRP A 55 -2.20 5.17 -5.97
CA TRP A 55 -1.50 6.38 -6.37
C TRP A 55 -2.44 7.30 -7.16
N ASN A 56 -2.57 8.53 -6.69
CA ASN A 56 -3.27 9.63 -7.35
C ASN A 56 -2.23 10.67 -7.76
N GLY A 57 -2.04 10.88 -9.07
CA GLY A 57 -1.01 11.77 -9.63
C GLY A 57 -1.33 13.26 -9.54
N VAL A 58 -2.16 13.67 -8.59
CA VAL A 58 -2.61 15.05 -8.36
C VAL A 58 -2.62 15.32 -6.86
N ALA A 59 -2.46 16.58 -6.45
CA ALA A 59 -2.56 16.94 -5.04
C ALA A 59 -3.94 16.56 -4.47
N PRO A 60 -4.01 16.08 -3.21
CA PRO A 60 -5.27 15.74 -2.61
C PRO A 60 -6.16 16.97 -2.37
N THR A 61 -7.46 16.77 -2.45
CA THR A 61 -8.49 17.72 -2.01
C THR A 61 -8.80 17.50 -0.53
N ALA A 62 -9.49 18.47 0.09
CA ALA A 62 -9.77 18.43 1.53
C ALA A 62 -10.67 17.26 1.98
N ASP A 63 -11.41 16.66 1.04
CA ASP A 63 -12.36 15.58 1.30
C ASP A 63 -11.77 14.17 1.04
N GLU A 64 -10.53 14.08 0.55
CA GLU A 64 -9.89 12.81 0.25
C GLU A 64 -9.23 12.20 1.49
N ASP A 65 -9.42 10.89 1.68
CA ASP A 65 -8.77 10.14 2.74
C ASP A 65 -7.38 9.71 2.27
N VAL A 66 -6.36 10.41 2.78
CA VAL A 66 -4.97 10.33 2.34
C VAL A 66 -4.16 9.47 3.30
N LEU A 67 -3.49 8.47 2.74
CA LEU A 67 -2.49 7.66 3.45
C LEU A 67 -1.16 8.41 3.54
N VAL A 68 -0.63 8.84 2.39
CA VAL A 68 0.63 9.59 2.29
C VAL A 68 0.52 10.67 1.22
N ASP A 69 0.86 11.90 1.59
CA ASP A 69 0.84 13.07 0.72
C ASP A 69 2.26 13.41 0.22
N PHE A 70 2.44 13.48 -1.10
CA PHE A 70 3.67 13.99 -1.76
C PHE A 70 3.46 15.38 -2.36
N GLY A 71 2.47 16.13 -1.86
CA GLY A 71 2.09 17.47 -2.27
C GLY A 71 1.63 17.52 -3.72
N LYS A 72 2.17 18.48 -4.49
CA LYS A 72 1.83 18.65 -5.92
C LYS A 72 2.15 17.43 -6.80
N HIS A 73 2.95 16.49 -6.30
CA HIS A 73 3.34 15.31 -7.06
C HIS A 73 2.27 14.22 -7.05
N GLY A 74 1.40 14.21 -6.05
CA GLY A 74 0.37 13.20 -5.87
C GLY A 74 0.27 12.70 -4.43
N TYR A 75 -0.65 11.77 -4.20
CA TYR A 75 -0.84 11.14 -2.90
C TYR A 75 -1.23 9.67 -3.05
N TYR A 76 -1.07 8.89 -1.99
CA TYR A 76 -1.65 7.57 -1.86
C TYR A 76 -2.97 7.64 -1.10
N SER A 77 -4.04 7.08 -1.66
CA SER A 77 -5.31 6.95 -0.95
C SER A 77 -5.18 6.02 0.25
N ASN A 78 -6.06 6.18 1.24
CA ASN A 78 -6.23 5.17 2.27
C ASN A 78 -6.57 3.80 1.66
N TRP A 79 -6.33 2.74 2.43
CA TRP A 79 -6.46 1.35 1.99
C TRP A 79 -7.90 1.03 1.57
N MET A 80 -8.03 0.40 0.41
CA MET A 80 -9.29 -0.19 -0.04
C MET A 80 -9.18 -1.71 0.03
N ASP A 81 -9.90 -2.27 1.00
CA ASP A 81 -9.96 -3.71 1.26
C ASP A 81 -10.98 -4.40 0.35
N VAL A 82 -10.73 -5.68 0.05
CA VAL A 82 -11.53 -6.52 -0.86
C VAL A 82 -12.32 -7.59 -0.12
#